data_AF-A0A1I4VPB0-F1
#
_entry.id   AF-A0A1I4VPB0-F1
#
_cell.length_a   1.000
_cell.length_b   1.000
_cell.length_c   1.000
_cell.angle_alpha   90.00
_cell.angle_beta   90.00
_cell.angle_gamma   90.00
#
_symmetry.space_group_name_H-M   'P 1'
#
loop_
_entity.id
_entity.type
_entity.pdbx_description
1 polymer ?
#
loop_
_entity_poly.entity_id
_entity_poly.type
_entity_poly.pdbx_seq_one_letter_code
_entity_poly.pdbx_strand_id
1 'polypeptide(L)' 'MITKKTAELSPESVARFERKRLAAEEGARALADVQRRGIEVRKNMARLREAREAKEAEEARLTPEPTLKKRSKKQAR' A
#
# COMPACT_ATOMS: atom_id res chain seq x y z
N MET A 1 15.01 50.65 -5.54
CA MET A 1 14.23 49.39 -5.55
C MET A 1 13.62 49.23 -6.93
N ILE A 2 13.94 48.15 -7.64
CA ILE A 2 13.56 47.99 -9.04
C ILE A 2 12.09 47.57 -9.10
N THR A 3 11.21 48.55 -9.23
CA THR A 3 9.82 48.37 -9.67
C THR A 3 9.80 48.17 -11.18
N LYS A 4 10.34 47.03 -11.66
CA LYS A 4 10.18 46.64 -13.07
C LYS A 4 8.76 46.16 -13.27
N LYS A 5 7.94 47.12 -13.69
CA LYS A 5 6.67 47.00 -14.41
C LYS A 5 6.25 45.55 -14.65
N THR A 6 5.15 45.20 -13.99
CA THR A 6 4.09 44.30 -14.45
C THR A 6 3.52 44.74 -15.81
N ALA A 7 4.38 44.99 -16.80
CA ALA A 7 4.01 45.22 -18.18
C ALA A 7 4.56 44.02 -18.95
N GLU A 8 3.65 43.06 -19.17
CA GLU A 8 3.78 41.99 -20.16
C GLU A 8 4.93 41.00 -19.91
N LEU A 9 4.65 39.98 -19.10
CA LEU A 9 5.34 38.70 -19.30
C LEU A 9 5.23 38.36 -20.78
N SER A 10 6.37 38.26 -21.48
CA SER A 10 6.42 37.78 -22.86
C SER A 10 5.52 36.55 -23.01
N PRO A 11 4.77 36.39 -24.11
CA PRO A 11 3.89 35.25 -24.33
C PRO A 11 4.59 33.90 -24.10
N GLU A 12 5.90 33.83 -24.36
CA GLU A 12 6.71 32.65 -24.04
C GLU A 12 6.82 32.38 -22.53
N SER A 13 6.95 33.42 -21.71
CA SER A 13 7.03 33.30 -20.24
C SER A 13 5.71 32.82 -19.65
N VAL A 14 4.58 33.28 -20.19
CA VAL A 14 3.25 32.79 -19.81
C VAL A 14 3.09 31.33 -20.19
N ALA A 15 3.40 30.97 -21.44
CA ALA A 15 3.33 29.58 -21.90
C ALA A 15 4.25 28.64 -21.08
N ARG A 16 5.45 29.09 -20.70
CA ARG A 16 6.34 28.32 -19.83
C ARG A 16 5.76 28.17 -18.42
N PHE A 17 5.15 29.21 -17.87
CA PHE A 17 4.50 29.15 -16.56
C PHE A 17 3.32 28.18 -16.56
N GLU A 18 2.46 28.24 -17.57
CA GLU A 18 1.32 27.34 -17.73
C GLU A 18 1.76 25.88 -17.86
N ARG A 19 2.79 25.58 -18.67
CA ARG A 19 3.35 24.23 -18.77
C ARG A 19 3.88 23.73 -17.43
N LYS A 20 4.57 24.57 -16.67
CA LYS A 20 5.06 24.22 -15.33
C LYS A 20 3.91 23.95 -14.36
N ARG A 21 2.86 24.77 -14.42
CA ARG A 21 1.67 24.59 -13.60
C ARG A 21 0.98 23.26 -13.90
N LEU A 22 0.75 22.96 -15.19
CA LEU A 22 0.15 21.69 -15.61
C LEU A 22 0.99 20.49 -15.17
N ALA A 23 2.31 20.54 -15.38
CA ALA A 23 3.21 19.47 -14.94
C ALA A 23 3.18 19.26 -13.41
N ALA A 24 3.06 20.34 -12.63
CA ALA A 24 2.93 20.24 -11.18
C ALA A 24 1.58 19.63 -10.75
N GLU A 25 0.48 20.04 -11.38
CA GLU A 25 -0.85 19.50 -11.13
C GLU A 25 -0.93 18.01 -11.50
N GLU A 26 -0.36 17.61 -12.64
CA GLU A 26 -0.29 16.22 -13.08
C GLU A 26 0.61 15.38 -12.15
N GLY A 27 1.76 15.93 -11.74
CA GLY A 27 2.64 15.29 -10.77
C GLY A 27 1.95 15.04 -9.43
N ALA A 28 1.19 16.01 -8.93
CA ALA A 28 0.41 15.85 -7.71
C ALA A 28 -0.67 14.77 -7.84
N ARG A 29 -1.36 14.70 -8.99
CA ARG A 29 -2.35 13.64 -9.28
C ARG A 29 -1.70 12.26 -9.32
N ALA A 30 -0.55 12.12 -9.99
CA ALA A 30 0.17 10.85 -10.07
C ALA A 30 0.59 10.33 -8.69
N LEU A 31 1.09 11.22 -7.82
CA LEU A 31 1.43 10.85 -6.44
C LEU A 31 0.20 10.41 -5.64
N ALA A 32 -0.93 11.10 -5.80
CA ALA A 32 -2.18 10.71 -5.15
C ALA A 32 -2.67 9.32 -5.62
N ASP A 33 -2.52 8.99 -6.89
CA ASP A 33 -2.87 7.67 -7.44
C ASP A 33 -2.01 6.56 -6.87
N VAL A 34 -0.70 6.77 -6.75
CA VAL A 34 0.21 5.80 -6.15
C VAL A 34 -0.17 5.55 -4.68
N GLN A 35 -0.48 6.62 -3.94
CA GLN A 35 -0.93 6.48 -2.55
C GLN A 35 -2.24 5.71 -2.43
N ARG A 36 -3.23 6.01 -3.29
CA ARG A 36 -4.51 5.28 -3.34
C ARG A 36 -4.29 3.79 -3.59
N ARG A 37 -3.53 3.43 -4.62
CA ARG A 37 -3.18 2.04 -4.95
C ARG A 37 -2.45 1.35 -3.80
N GLY A 38 -1.51 2.04 -3.15
CA GLY A 38 -0.81 1.50 -1.98
C GLY A 38 -1.73 1.20 -0.79
N ILE A 39 -2.77 2.01 -0.56
CA ILE A 39 -3.79 1.75 0.46
C ILE A 39 -4.65 0.54 0.06
N GLU A 40 -5.06 0.44 -1.19
CA GLU A 40 -5.87 -0.69 -1.70
C GLU A 40 -5.13 -2.02 -1.58
N VAL A 41 -3.85 -2.06 -1.95
CA VAL A 41 -3.01 -3.26 -1.79
C VAL A 41 -2.91 -3.68 -0.33
N ARG A 42 -2.71 -2.73 0.60
CA ARG A 42 -2.67 -3.04 2.04
C ARG A 42 -3.98 -3.61 2.56
N LYS A 43 -5.11 -3.03 2.15
CA LYS A 43 -6.45 -3.54 2.49
C LYS A 43 -6.68 -4.95 1.92
N ASN A 44 -6.28 -5.19 0.67
CA ASN A 44 -6.40 -6.50 0.05
C ASN A 44 -5.55 -7.55 0.78
N MET A 45 -4.31 -7.19 1.14
CA MET A 45 -3.41 -8.07 1.89
C MET A 45 -3.92 -8.38 3.30
N ALA A 46 -4.61 -7.45 3.95
CA ALA A 46 -5.27 -7.71 5.24
C ALA A 46 -6.41 -8.72 5.06
N ARG A 47 -7.30 -8.49 4.09
CA ARG A 47 -8.41 -9.40 3.76
C ARG A 47 -7.92 -10.81 3.39
N LEU A 48 -6.82 -10.91 2.62
CA LEU A 48 -6.24 -12.21 2.26
C LEU A 48 -5.69 -12.96 3.48
N ARG A 49 -5.14 -12.23 4.46
CA ARG A 49 -4.69 -12.83 5.72
C ARG A 49 -5.86 -13.37 6.53
N GLU A 50 -6.89 -12.55 6.75
CA GLU A 50 -8.13 -12.96 7.43
C GLU A 50 -8.76 -14.19 6.76
N ALA A 51 -8.82 -14.21 5.43
CA ALA A 51 -9.37 -15.35 4.68
C ALA A 51 -8.53 -16.63 4.83
N ARG A 52 -7.21 -16.52 4.98
CA ARG A 52 -6.33 -17.66 5.23
C ARG A 52 -6.49 -18.19 6.64
N GLU A 53 -6.47 -17.31 7.63
CA GLU A 53 -6.69 -17.67 9.04
C GLU A 53 -8.06 -18.34 9.24
N ALA A 54 -9.11 -17.82 8.59
CA ALA A 54 -10.43 -18.43 8.62
C ALA A 54 -10.45 -19.84 7.98
N LYS A 55 -9.74 -20.03 6.86
CA LYS A 55 -9.62 -21.35 6.22
C LYS A 55 -8.84 -22.33 7.08
N GLU A 56 -7.71 -21.91 7.63
CA GLU A 56 -6.91 -22.73 8.54
C GLU A 56 -7.70 -23.12 9.79
N ALA A 57 -8.51 -22.21 10.34
CA ALA A 57 -9.39 -22.51 11.47
C ALA A 57 -10.46 -23.56 11.12
N GLU A 58 -11.07 -23.48 9.92
CA GLU A 58 -12.02 -24.48 9.43
C GLU A 58 -11.34 -25.83 9.16
N GLU A 59 -10.16 -25.85 8.54
CA GLU A 59 -9.39 -27.07 8.32
C GLU A 59 -8.96 -27.72 9.64
N ALA A 60 -8.54 -26.93 10.63
CA ALA A 60 -8.22 -27.40 11.98
C ALA A 60 -9.43 -27.97 12.73
N ARG A 61 -10.64 -27.44 12.49
CA ARG A 61 -11.88 -28.03 13.03
C ARG A 61 -12.22 -29.37 12.40
N LEU A 62 -11.86 -29.55 11.12
CA LEU A 62 -12.14 -30.76 10.35
C LEU A 62 -11.08 -31.85 10.54
N THR A 63 -9.87 -31.50 10.99
CA THR A 63 -8.80 -32.46 11.26
C THR A 63 -8.77 -32.83 12.76
N PRO A 64 -8.96 -34.11 13.13
CA PRO A 64 -8.84 -34.51 14.52
C PRO A 64 -7.40 -34.32 15.01
N GLU A 65 -7.22 -33.72 16.19
CA GLU A 65 -5.90 -33.45 16.77
C GLU A 65 -5.02 -34.72 16.79
N PRO A 66 -3.75 -34.65 16.36
CA PRO A 66 -2.84 -35.77 16.45
C PRO A 66 -2.55 -36.05 17.92
N THR A 67 -3.16 -37.12 18.46
CA THR A 67 -2.90 -37.57 19.83
C THR A 67 -1.41 -37.83 20.03
N LEU A 68 -0.74 -36.96 20.79
CA LEU A 68 0.67 -37.10 21.15
C LEU A 68 0.82 -38.32 22.07
N LYS A 69 1.21 -39.47 21.50
CA LYS A 69 1.53 -40.68 22.27
C LYS A 69 2.80 -40.46 23.09
N LYS A 70 2.65 -40.31 24.41
CA LYS A 70 3.77 -40.24 25.37
C LYS A 70 4.61 -41.52 25.26
N ARG A 71 5.90 -41.38 24.91
CA ARG A 71 6.88 -42.48 25.00
C ARG A 71 7.07 -42.86 26.46
N SER A 72 6.67 -44.09 26.82
CA SER A 72 6.94 -44.67 28.14
C SER A 72 8.46 -44.82 28.34
N LYS A 73 9.03 -44.09 29.30
CA LYS A 73 10.43 -44.18 29.69
C LYS A 73 10.65 -45.52 30.37
N LYS A 74 11.43 -46.41 29.75
CA LYS A 74 11.82 -47.71 30.31
C LYS A 74 12.72 -47.44 31.53
N GLN A 75 12.24 -47.76 32.73
CA GLN A 75 13.06 -47.73 33.95
C GLN A 75 14.10 -48.87 33.86
N ALA A 76 15.38 -48.51 33.92
CA ALA A 76 16.46 -49.49 34.07
C ALA A 76 16.50 -49.95 35.54
N ARG A 77 16.58 -51.27 35.72
CA ARG A 77 16.71 -51.96 37.01
C ARG A 77 18.09 -51.77 37.61
#